data_AF-A0A2E2EUM0-F1
#
_entry.id   AF-A0A2E2EUM0-F1
#
_cell.length_a   1.000
_cell.length_b   1.000
_cell.length_c   1.000
_cell.angle_alpha   90.00
_cell.angle_beta   90.00
_cell.angle_gamma   90.00
#
_symmetry.space_group_name_H-M   'P 1'
#
loop_
_entity.id
_entity.type
_entity.pdbx_description
1 polymer ?
#
loop_
_entity_poly.entity_id
_entity_poly.type
_entity_poly.pdbx_seq_one_letter_code
_entity_poly.pdbx_strand_id
1 'polypeptide(L)'
;MTYTSLDTIPLKTFYQILSSGDVSLLTNDKKDLNLKKLNEIWDSLKAQFEELDPSNQIQKTFRTLKEIEEYRTQYNGIQFAIAALKFDRDLDLENQLREFGFKLTEDTFIDDLETINNESQALLMFIDELEALLPKHNGKKATNIDEVILGYSSYTNLQYTDTNKITVTQYYALQKVFNDKLKAAREQAKKNKRK
;
A
#
# COMPACT_ATOMS: atom_id res chain seq x y z
N MET A 1 15.52 2.64 22.30
CA MET A 1 14.27 1.87 22.50
C MET A 1 13.90 1.26 21.16
N THR A 2 13.58 -0.04 21.15
CA THR A 2 13.20 -0.79 19.96
C THR A 2 11.78 -1.29 20.15
N TYR A 3 10.91 -1.07 19.16
CA TYR A 3 9.53 -1.55 19.21
C TYR A 3 9.50 -3.04 18.88
N THR A 4 9.00 -3.86 19.81
CA THR A 4 8.94 -5.32 19.65
C THR A 4 7.51 -5.87 19.72
N SER A 5 6.51 -5.03 19.99
CA SER A 5 5.10 -5.40 20.04
C SER A 5 4.21 -4.31 19.42
N LEU A 6 3.07 -4.72 18.85
CA LEU A 6 2.02 -3.84 18.34
C LEU A 6 1.42 -2.94 19.44
N ASP A 7 1.55 -3.33 20.70
CA ASP A 7 1.15 -2.53 21.86
C ASP A 7 2.09 -1.35 22.13
N THR A 8 3.29 -1.37 21.54
CA THR A 8 4.34 -0.37 21.80
C THR A 8 4.63 0.50 20.59
N ILE A 9 4.44 -0.02 19.36
CA ILE A 9 4.72 0.72 18.14
C ILE A 9 3.58 1.70 17.82
N PRO A 10 3.87 2.98 17.59
CA PRO A 10 2.87 3.92 17.11
C PRO A 10 2.32 3.53 15.73
N LEU A 11 1.02 3.70 15.52
CA LEU A 11 0.34 3.36 14.27
C LEU A 11 0.97 4.06 13.06
N LYS A 12 1.27 5.36 13.19
CA LYS A 12 1.89 6.14 12.11
C LYS A 12 3.26 5.60 11.73
N THR A 13 4.08 5.23 12.72
CA THR A 13 5.39 4.61 12.51
C THR A 13 5.25 3.25 11.84
N PHE A 14 4.30 2.44 12.27
CA PHE A 14 4.02 1.13 11.66
C PHE A 14 3.61 1.26 10.17
N TYR A 15 2.69 2.19 9.85
CA TYR A 15 2.29 2.46 8.46
C TYR A 15 3.43 3.05 7.62
N GLN A 16 4.28 3.88 8.21
CA GLN A 16 5.46 4.39 7.53
C GLN A 16 6.41 3.24 7.14
N ILE A 17 6.71 2.32 8.06
CA ILE A 17 7.55 1.14 7.77
C ILE A 17 6.89 0.25 6.70
N LEU A 18 5.56 0.05 6.77
CA LEU A 18 4.84 -0.70 5.73
C LEU A 18 4.98 -0.06 4.35
N SER A 19 4.94 1.28 4.27
CA SER A 19 5.03 2.01 3.00
C SER A 19 6.46 2.10 2.44
N SER A 20 7.47 2.33 3.29
CA SER A 20 8.85 2.57 2.87
C SER A 20 9.72 1.32 2.88
N GLY A 21 9.33 0.28 3.61
CA GLY A 21 10.18 -0.88 3.90
C GLY A 21 11.34 -0.60 4.85
N ASP A 22 11.45 0.63 5.39
CA ASP A 22 12.56 1.03 6.24
C ASP A 22 12.38 0.53 7.68
N VAL A 23 12.94 -0.64 7.97
CA VAL A 23 12.92 -1.26 9.31
C VAL A 23 13.77 -0.51 10.34
N SER A 24 14.60 0.45 9.93
CA SER A 24 15.39 1.24 10.88
C SER A 24 14.52 2.09 11.81
N LEU A 25 13.29 2.43 11.36
CA LEU A 25 12.29 3.17 12.14
C LEU A 25 11.76 2.38 13.35
N LEU A 26 12.07 1.08 13.45
CA LEU A 26 11.74 0.26 14.62
C LEU A 26 12.57 0.61 15.85
N THR A 27 13.69 1.33 15.70
CA THR A 27 14.58 1.66 16.82
C THR A 27 14.97 3.14 16.83
N ASN A 28 14.94 3.74 18.00
CA ASN A 28 15.54 5.06 18.24
C ASN A 28 17.05 4.97 18.50
N ASP A 29 17.59 3.77 18.65
CA ASP A 29 19.01 3.55 18.92
C ASP A 29 19.78 3.31 17.63
N LYS A 30 20.46 4.35 17.16
CA LYS A 30 21.18 4.36 15.87
C LYS A 30 22.62 3.82 15.97
N LYS A 31 23.12 3.54 17.17
CA LYS A 31 24.54 3.22 17.39
C LYS A 31 24.89 1.76 17.12
N ASP A 32 23.92 0.84 17.15
CA ASP A 32 24.10 -0.59 16.82
C ASP A 32 22.88 -1.13 16.04
N LEU A 33 22.73 -0.67 14.80
CA LEU A 33 21.67 -1.09 13.88
C LEU A 33 21.95 -2.51 13.34
N ASN A 34 21.54 -3.53 14.09
CA ASN A 34 21.53 -4.91 13.58
C ASN A 34 20.28 -5.14 12.70
N LEU A 35 20.43 -4.88 11.40
CA LEU A 35 19.35 -5.00 10.41
C LEU A 35 18.71 -6.39 10.36
N LYS A 36 19.49 -7.46 10.54
CA LYS A 36 18.93 -8.84 10.56
C LYS A 36 17.94 -9.03 11.70
N LYS A 37 18.31 -8.59 12.89
CA LYS A 37 17.45 -8.67 14.07
C LYS A 37 16.20 -7.79 13.94
N LEU A 38 16.33 -6.61 13.32
CA LEU A 38 15.17 -5.74 13.06
C LEU A 38 14.21 -6.35 12.03
N ASN A 39 14.72 -7.03 11.01
CA ASN A 39 13.89 -7.78 10.07
C ASN A 39 13.12 -8.90 10.77
N GLU A 40 13.77 -9.68 11.64
CA GLU A 40 13.10 -10.73 12.43
C GLU A 40 11.98 -10.17 13.32
N ILE A 41 12.24 -9.04 13.99
CA ILE A 41 11.23 -8.34 14.79
C ILE A 41 10.08 -7.84 13.90
N TRP A 42 10.41 -7.29 12.73
CA TRP A 42 9.42 -6.79 11.78
C TRP A 42 8.51 -7.90 11.25
N ASP A 43 9.09 -9.04 10.90
CA ASP A 43 8.33 -10.20 10.42
C ASP A 43 7.41 -10.74 11.52
N SER A 44 7.86 -10.74 12.78
CA SER A 44 7.00 -11.08 13.92
C SER A 44 5.85 -10.07 14.12
N LEU A 45 6.13 -8.77 13.99
CA LEU A 45 5.10 -7.73 14.10
C LEU A 45 4.06 -7.82 12.97
N LYS A 46 4.50 -8.13 11.75
CA LYS A 46 3.60 -8.40 10.62
C LYS A 46 2.70 -9.59 10.89
N ALA A 47 3.25 -10.71 11.37
CA ALA A 47 2.45 -11.88 11.71
C ALA A 47 1.39 -11.58 12.79
N GLN A 48 1.77 -10.86 13.85
CA GLN A 48 0.82 -10.41 14.87
C GLN A 48 -0.27 -9.48 14.29
N PHE A 49 0.10 -8.66 13.30
CA PHE A 49 -0.83 -7.74 12.65
C PHE A 49 -1.83 -8.46 11.76
N GLU A 50 -1.39 -9.50 11.03
CA GLU A 50 -2.25 -10.36 10.22
C GLU A 50 -3.29 -11.10 11.09
N GLU A 51 -2.97 -11.46 12.33
CA GLU A 51 -3.92 -12.04 13.29
C GLU A 51 -4.98 -11.02 13.77
N LEU A 52 -4.58 -9.75 13.93
CA LEU A 52 -5.46 -8.66 14.39
C LEU A 52 -6.42 -8.15 13.31
N ASP A 53 -6.01 -8.18 12.05
CA ASP A 53 -6.86 -7.88 10.88
C ASP A 53 -7.10 -9.15 10.04
N PRO A 54 -8.06 -10.03 10.44
CA PRO A 54 -8.34 -11.25 9.70
C PRO A 54 -8.88 -11.01 8.27
N SER A 55 -9.31 -9.79 7.96
CA SER A 55 -9.70 -9.43 6.59
C SER A 55 -8.49 -9.28 5.66
N ASN A 56 -7.33 -9.00 6.27
CA ASN A 56 -6.07 -8.67 5.65
C ASN A 56 -6.21 -7.62 4.53
N GLN A 57 -7.18 -6.71 4.68
CA GLN A 57 -7.55 -5.77 3.62
C GLN A 57 -6.43 -4.78 3.34
N ILE A 58 -5.74 -4.32 4.39
CA ILE A 58 -4.67 -3.33 4.25
C ILE A 58 -3.49 -3.92 3.48
N GLN A 59 -3.01 -5.11 3.84
CA GLN A 59 -1.89 -5.75 3.14
C GLN A 59 -2.26 -6.11 1.69
N LYS A 60 -3.50 -6.58 1.46
CA LYS A 60 -4.02 -6.81 0.11
C LYS A 60 -4.02 -5.52 -0.71
N THR A 61 -4.52 -4.43 -0.14
CA THR A 61 -4.53 -3.11 -0.79
C THR A 61 -3.12 -2.65 -1.12
N PHE A 62 -2.18 -2.74 -0.17
CA PHE A 62 -0.77 -2.37 -0.42
C PHE A 62 -0.11 -3.24 -1.48
N ARG A 63 -0.37 -4.55 -1.48
CA ARG A 63 0.15 -5.47 -2.50
C ARG A 63 -0.41 -5.13 -3.89
N THR A 64 -1.71 -4.90 -3.99
CA THR A 64 -2.35 -4.47 -5.24
C THR A 64 -1.77 -3.13 -5.73
N LEU A 65 -1.56 -2.15 -4.84
CA LEU A 65 -0.90 -0.89 -5.19
C LEU A 65 0.54 -1.08 -5.67
N LYS A 66 1.31 -1.96 -5.03
CA LYS A 66 2.67 -2.31 -5.45
C LYS A 66 2.67 -2.92 -6.85
N GLU A 67 1.77 -3.87 -7.11
CA GLU A 67 1.62 -4.52 -8.42
C GLU A 67 1.21 -3.49 -9.50
N ILE A 68 0.30 -2.55 -9.18
CA ILE A 68 -0.06 -1.44 -10.08
C ILE A 68 1.16 -0.58 -10.43
N GLU A 69 1.95 -0.17 -9.43
CA GLU A 69 3.13 0.68 -9.65
C GLU A 69 4.24 -0.06 -10.41
N GLU A 70 4.39 -1.36 -10.21
CA GLU A 70 5.30 -2.20 -11.00
C GLU A 70 4.89 -2.21 -12.48
N TYR A 71 3.61 -2.47 -12.78
CA TYR A 71 3.10 -2.44 -14.16
C TYR A 71 3.20 -1.04 -14.79
N ARG A 72 2.90 0.03 -14.04
CA ARG A 72 3.05 1.41 -14.52
C ARG A 72 4.48 1.74 -14.85
N THR A 73 5.41 1.35 -13.99
CA THR A 73 6.85 1.57 -14.20
C THR A 73 7.34 0.81 -15.43
N GLN A 74 6.92 -0.45 -15.58
CA GLN A 74 7.26 -1.26 -16.75
C GLN A 74 6.69 -0.63 -18.03
N TYR A 75 5.41 -0.25 -18.04
CA TYR A 75 4.77 0.41 -19.18
C TYR A 75 5.52 1.71 -19.56
N ASN A 76 5.75 2.59 -18.60
CA ASN A 76 6.46 3.85 -18.85
C ASN A 76 7.89 3.61 -19.34
N GLY A 77 8.60 2.65 -18.77
CA GLY A 77 9.93 2.25 -19.21
C GLY A 77 9.95 1.81 -20.68
N ILE A 78 9.00 0.95 -21.07
CA ILE A 78 8.84 0.50 -22.46
C ILE A 78 8.52 1.68 -23.38
N GLN A 79 7.58 2.56 -23.00
CA GLN A 79 7.19 3.71 -23.80
C GLN A 79 8.36 4.69 -24.03
N PHE A 80 9.15 4.97 -22.98
CA PHE A 80 10.34 5.81 -23.10
C PHE A 80 11.43 5.16 -23.96
N ALA A 81 11.66 3.85 -23.78
CA ALA A 81 12.62 3.11 -24.60
C ALA A 81 12.22 3.14 -26.09
N ILE A 82 10.95 2.88 -26.41
CA ILE A 82 10.44 2.93 -27.79
C ILE A 82 10.59 4.35 -28.37
N ALA A 83 10.21 5.38 -27.61
CA ALA A 83 10.31 6.76 -28.08
C ALA A 83 11.75 7.18 -28.39
N ALA A 84 12.70 6.76 -27.55
CA ALA A 84 14.12 7.01 -27.75
C ALA A 84 14.69 6.20 -28.93
N LEU A 85 14.38 4.90 -29.02
CA LEU A 85 14.83 3.99 -30.08
C LEU A 85 14.31 4.35 -31.48
N LYS A 86 13.18 5.07 -31.56
CA LYS A 86 12.69 5.66 -32.82
C LYS A 86 13.55 6.82 -33.34
N PHE A 87 14.29 7.49 -32.45
CA PHE A 87 15.15 8.62 -32.79
C PHE A 87 16.61 8.20 -32.95
N ASP A 88 17.14 7.42 -32.01
CA ASP A 88 18.51 6.92 -32.03
C ASP A 88 18.57 5.49 -31.50
N ARG A 89 19.34 4.63 -32.17
CA ARG A 89 19.49 3.22 -31.76
C ARG A 89 20.51 3.13 -30.63
N ASP A 90 19.98 2.91 -29.43
CA ASP A 90 20.76 2.70 -28.22
C ASP A 90 20.70 1.22 -27.79
N LEU A 91 21.86 0.57 -27.70
CA LEU A 91 21.97 -0.85 -27.38
C LEU A 91 21.48 -1.18 -25.96
N ASP A 92 21.65 -0.25 -25.00
CA ASP A 92 21.22 -0.46 -23.62
C ASP A 92 19.70 -0.44 -23.52
N LEU A 93 19.03 0.45 -24.28
CA LEU A 93 17.57 0.47 -24.38
C LEU A 93 17.00 -0.76 -25.09
N GLU A 94 17.68 -1.27 -26.13
CA GLU A 94 17.30 -2.54 -26.75
C GLU A 94 17.42 -3.71 -25.77
N ASN A 95 18.48 -3.74 -24.97
CA ASN A 95 18.68 -4.78 -23.96
C ASN A 95 17.62 -4.70 -22.85
N GLN A 96 17.22 -3.50 -22.42
CA GLN A 96 16.11 -3.34 -21.48
C GLN A 96 14.79 -3.89 -22.04
N LEU A 97 14.47 -3.65 -23.31
CA LEU A 97 13.29 -4.23 -23.95
C LEU A 97 13.37 -5.76 -24.04
N ARG A 98 14.57 -6.33 -24.28
CA ARG A 98 14.80 -7.78 -24.25
C ARG A 98 14.63 -8.37 -22.85
N GLU A 99 15.05 -7.65 -21.79
CA GLU A 99 14.84 -8.06 -20.40
C GLU A 99 13.35 -8.12 -20.03
N PHE A 100 12.53 -7.25 -20.62
CA PHE A 100 11.07 -7.33 -20.52
C PHE A 100 10.43 -8.46 -21.35
N GLY A 101 11.24 -9.23 -22.09
CA GLY A 101 10.80 -10.41 -22.84
C GLY A 101 10.49 -10.15 -24.31
N PHE A 102 10.71 -8.94 -24.82
CA PHE A 102 10.43 -8.61 -26.21
C PHE A 102 11.59 -9.01 -27.13
N LYS A 103 11.25 -9.35 -28.37
CA LYS A 103 12.23 -9.67 -29.42
C LYS A 103 12.36 -8.48 -30.36
N LEU A 104 13.60 -8.07 -30.61
CA LEU A 104 13.95 -7.00 -31.54
C LEU A 104 14.89 -7.59 -32.59
N THR A 105 14.47 -7.51 -33.85
CA THR A 105 15.21 -8.00 -35.02
C THR A 105 15.72 -6.81 -35.81
N GLU A 106 16.95 -6.88 -36.35
CA GLU A 106 17.51 -5.73 -37.08
C GLU A 106 16.71 -5.38 -38.35
N ASP A 107 16.17 -6.39 -39.02
CA ASP A 107 15.47 -6.27 -40.30
C ASP A 107 14.05 -5.70 -40.18
N THR A 108 13.36 -5.96 -39.06
CA THR A 108 11.96 -5.53 -38.79
C THR A 108 11.86 -4.58 -37.62
N PHE A 109 12.95 -3.92 -37.24
CA PHE A 109 13.06 -3.15 -35.99
C PHE A 109 11.95 -2.13 -35.75
N ILE A 110 11.55 -1.37 -36.78
CA ILE A 110 10.47 -0.37 -36.62
C ILE A 110 9.12 -1.07 -36.39
N ASP A 111 8.83 -2.14 -37.12
CA ASP A 111 7.60 -2.92 -36.99
C ASP A 111 7.56 -3.67 -35.65
N ASP A 112 8.72 -4.16 -35.19
CA ASP A 112 8.89 -4.79 -33.88
C ASP A 112 8.60 -3.75 -32.76
N LEU A 113 9.11 -2.51 -32.88
CA LEU A 113 8.80 -1.44 -31.92
C LEU A 113 7.31 -1.07 -31.90
N GLU A 114 6.62 -1.08 -33.04
CA GLU A 114 5.17 -0.86 -33.07
C GLU A 114 4.40 -2.03 -32.44
N THR A 115 4.87 -3.26 -32.66
CA THR A 115 4.29 -4.45 -32.03
C THR A 115 4.44 -4.40 -30.52
N ILE A 116 5.64 -4.10 -30.02
CA ILE A 116 5.91 -3.93 -28.58
C ILE A 116 5.07 -2.80 -27.99
N ASN A 117 4.90 -1.69 -28.73
CA ASN A 117 4.04 -0.60 -28.30
C ASN A 117 2.60 -1.07 -28.06
N ASN A 118 2.04 -1.83 -29.01
CA ASN A 118 0.69 -2.37 -28.89
C ASN A 118 0.57 -3.40 -27.76
N GLU A 119 1.56 -4.30 -27.61
CA GLU A 119 1.59 -5.28 -26.51
C GLU A 119 1.69 -4.60 -25.15
N SER A 120 2.44 -3.50 -25.04
CA SER A 120 2.55 -2.74 -23.79
C SER A 120 1.22 -2.13 -23.33
N GLN A 121 0.28 -1.87 -24.24
CA GLN A 121 -1.06 -1.38 -23.87
C GLN A 121 -1.84 -2.41 -23.04
N ALA A 122 -1.54 -3.71 -23.17
CA ALA A 122 -2.13 -4.73 -22.31
C ALA A 122 -1.77 -4.51 -20.83
N LEU A 123 -0.62 -3.90 -20.52
CA LEU A 123 -0.24 -3.54 -19.15
C LEU A 123 -1.22 -2.52 -18.54
N LEU A 124 -1.76 -1.60 -19.34
CA LEU A 124 -2.79 -0.67 -18.88
C LEU A 124 -4.09 -1.39 -18.52
N MET A 125 -4.47 -2.43 -19.27
CA MET A 125 -5.63 -3.24 -18.93
C MET A 125 -5.46 -3.95 -17.58
N PHE A 126 -4.28 -4.50 -17.30
CA PHE A 126 -3.99 -5.09 -15.99
C PHE A 126 -4.00 -4.06 -14.86
N ILE A 127 -3.51 -2.84 -15.11
CA ILE A 127 -3.59 -1.73 -14.15
C ILE A 127 -5.06 -1.41 -13.85
N ASP A 128 -5.91 -1.26 -14.86
CA ASP A 128 -7.33 -0.95 -14.69
C ASP A 128 -8.08 -2.05 -13.89
N GLU A 129 -7.76 -3.33 -14.16
CA GLU A 129 -8.32 -4.46 -13.42
C GLU A 129 -7.90 -4.44 -11.93
N LEU A 130 -6.62 -4.17 -11.65
CA LEU A 130 -6.11 -4.07 -10.29
C LEU A 130 -6.68 -2.84 -9.56
N GLU A 131 -6.82 -1.70 -10.25
CA GLU A 131 -7.45 -0.50 -9.69
C GLU A 131 -8.90 -0.75 -9.30
N ALA A 132 -9.63 -1.58 -10.05
CA ALA A 132 -11.00 -1.96 -9.72
C ALA A 132 -11.12 -2.80 -8.43
N LEU A 133 -10.04 -3.48 -8.01
CA LEU A 133 -9.97 -4.23 -6.75
C LEU A 133 -9.70 -3.31 -5.55
N LEU A 134 -9.21 -2.09 -5.78
CA LEU A 134 -8.96 -1.13 -4.70
C LEU A 134 -10.28 -0.60 -4.12
N PRO A 135 -10.29 -0.20 -2.83
CA PRO A 135 -11.46 0.45 -2.24
C PRO A 135 -11.84 1.71 -3.04
N LYS A 136 -13.09 1.77 -3.53
CA LYS A 136 -13.57 2.89 -4.33
C LYS A 136 -13.43 4.21 -3.58
N HIS A 137 -12.56 5.10 -4.06
CA HIS A 137 -12.53 6.49 -3.62
C HIS A 137 -13.78 7.19 -4.14
N ASN A 138 -14.79 7.37 -3.29
CA ASN A 138 -16.06 8.05 -3.65
C ASN A 138 -15.91 9.57 -3.86
N GLY A 139 -14.80 10.05 -4.43
CA GLY A 139 -14.49 11.48 -4.59
C GLY A 139 -14.35 12.24 -3.26
N LYS A 140 -14.36 11.53 -2.11
CA LYS A 140 -14.13 12.12 -0.80
C LYS A 140 -12.65 12.46 -0.68
N LYS A 141 -12.35 13.69 -0.23
CA LYS A 141 -10.98 14.12 0.10
C LYS A 141 -10.32 13.06 0.99
N ALA A 142 -9.04 12.80 0.75
CA ALA A 142 -8.23 11.94 1.60
C ALA A 142 -8.37 12.42 3.05
N THR A 143 -8.99 11.60 3.89
CA THR A 143 -9.16 11.92 5.31
C THR A 143 -7.83 11.71 6.01
N ASN A 144 -7.37 12.73 6.74
CA ASN A 144 -6.15 12.60 7.53
C ASN A 144 -6.36 11.52 8.62
N ILE A 145 -5.37 10.66 8.83
CA ILE A 145 -5.42 9.63 9.89
C ILE A 145 -5.71 10.23 11.27
N ASP A 146 -5.27 11.47 11.52
CA ASP A 146 -5.57 12.21 12.74
C ASP A 146 -7.06 12.50 12.88
N GLU A 147 -7.74 12.87 11.80
CA GLU A 147 -9.19 13.09 11.79
C GLU A 147 -9.95 11.77 12.01
N VAL A 148 -9.46 10.66 11.45
CA VAL A 148 -10.06 9.33 11.67
C VAL A 148 -9.96 8.93 13.15
N ILE A 149 -8.77 9.06 13.73
CA ILE A 149 -8.50 8.78 15.13
C ILE A 149 -9.39 9.65 16.03
N LEU A 150 -9.39 10.97 15.82
CA LEU A 150 -10.21 11.91 16.60
C LEU A 150 -11.70 11.64 16.43
N GLY A 151 -12.12 11.23 15.22
CA GLY A 151 -13.48 10.77 14.93
C GLY A 151 -13.86 9.58 15.80
N TYR A 152 -13.04 8.53 15.85
CA TYR A 152 -13.28 7.37 16.73
C TYR A 152 -13.26 7.78 18.22
N SER A 153 -12.31 8.60 18.64
CA SER A 153 -12.21 9.09 20.02
C SER A 153 -13.46 9.86 20.47
N SER A 154 -13.94 10.78 19.63
CA SER A 154 -15.13 11.58 19.91
C SER A 154 -16.39 10.73 20.05
N TYR A 155 -16.55 9.69 19.22
CA TYR A 155 -17.71 8.81 19.26
C TYR A 155 -17.64 7.76 20.38
N THR A 156 -16.44 7.32 20.72
CA THR A 156 -16.23 6.31 21.77
C THR A 156 -16.20 6.92 23.17
N ASN A 157 -16.04 8.24 23.30
CA ASN A 157 -15.72 8.98 24.54
C ASN A 157 -14.35 8.61 25.13
N LEU A 158 -13.45 8.03 24.34
CA LEU A 158 -12.08 7.74 24.73
C LEU A 158 -11.18 8.88 24.21
N GLN A 159 -10.70 9.73 25.13
CA GLN A 159 -9.87 10.88 24.76
C GLN A 159 -8.41 10.49 24.62
N TYR A 160 -7.88 10.61 23.41
CA TYR A 160 -6.44 10.61 23.15
C TYR A 160 -6.04 12.02 22.74
N THR A 161 -5.13 12.63 23.51
CA THR A 161 -4.62 13.99 23.27
C THR A 161 -3.50 14.04 22.23
N ASP A 162 -2.80 12.93 22.02
CA ASP A 162 -1.66 12.84 21.10
C ASP A 162 -1.83 11.66 20.15
N THR A 163 -2.24 11.95 18.92
CA THR A 163 -2.47 10.94 17.87
C THR A 163 -1.19 10.27 17.39
N ASN A 164 -0.01 10.89 17.62
CA ASN A 164 1.28 10.32 17.22
C ASN A 164 1.75 9.20 18.15
N LYS A 165 1.14 9.06 19.34
CA LYS A 165 1.48 8.03 20.33
C LYS A 165 0.51 6.86 20.35
N ILE A 166 -0.57 6.93 19.57
CA ILE A 166 -1.55 5.85 19.51
C ILE A 166 -0.91 4.63 18.88
N THR A 167 -0.90 3.54 19.63
CA THR A 167 -0.29 2.29 19.20
C THR A 167 -1.22 1.53 18.28
N VAL A 168 -0.69 0.57 17.54
CA VAL A 168 -1.49 -0.22 16.57
C VAL A 168 -2.67 -0.89 17.29
N THR A 169 -2.43 -1.56 18.42
CA THR A 169 -3.49 -2.21 19.19
C THR A 169 -4.57 -1.23 19.67
N GLN A 170 -4.17 -0.03 20.13
CA GLN A 170 -5.11 1.00 20.59
C GLN A 170 -6.03 1.48 19.47
N TYR A 171 -5.47 1.69 18.27
CA TYR A 171 -6.25 2.09 17.11
C TYR A 171 -7.31 1.04 16.72
N TYR A 172 -6.92 -0.23 16.64
CA TYR A 172 -7.86 -1.30 16.30
C TYR A 172 -8.92 -1.54 17.38
N ALA A 173 -8.56 -1.37 18.65
CA ALA A 173 -9.54 -1.38 19.73
C ALA A 173 -10.58 -0.26 19.57
N LEU A 174 -10.14 0.96 19.26
CA LEU A 174 -11.04 2.09 18.97
C LEU A 174 -11.97 1.80 17.79
N GLN A 175 -11.42 1.30 16.69
CA GLN A 175 -12.18 0.93 15.50
C GLN A 175 -13.23 -0.15 15.82
N LYS A 176 -12.87 -1.17 16.60
CA LYS A 176 -13.80 -2.23 17.03
C LYS A 176 -14.94 -1.67 17.87
N VAL A 177 -14.64 -0.88 18.90
CA VAL A 177 -15.66 -0.26 19.77
C VAL A 177 -16.56 0.68 18.96
N PHE A 178 -16.00 1.44 18.02
CA PHE A 178 -16.76 2.28 17.10
C PHE A 178 -17.73 1.45 16.26
N ASN A 179 -17.26 0.38 15.62
CA ASN A 179 -18.07 -0.50 14.78
C ASN A 179 -19.20 -1.17 15.57
N ASP A 180 -18.92 -1.64 16.79
CA ASP A 180 -19.92 -2.26 17.67
C ASP A 180 -21.01 -1.27 18.06
N LYS A 181 -20.63 -0.05 18.47
CA LYS A 181 -21.58 1.03 18.76
C LYS A 181 -22.38 1.45 17.52
N LEU A 182 -21.76 1.51 16.35
CA LEU A 182 -22.44 1.85 15.09
C LEU A 182 -23.45 0.78 14.70
N LYS A 183 -23.12 -0.51 14.88
CA LYS A 183 -24.02 -1.63 14.63
C LYS A 183 -25.23 -1.57 15.56
N ALA A 184 -25.01 -1.35 16.86
CA ALA A 184 -26.08 -1.18 17.84
C ALA A 184 -27.02 0.00 17.49
N ALA A 185 -26.46 1.15 17.11
CA ALA A 185 -27.23 2.32 16.69
C ALA A 185 -28.09 2.04 15.43
N ARG A 186 -27.53 1.33 14.44
CA ARG A 186 -28.26 0.92 13.22
C ARG A 186 -29.39 -0.04 13.52
N GLU A 187 -29.19 -0.99 14.44
CA GLU A 187 -30.22 -1.94 14.87
C GLU A 187 -31.35 -1.24 15.62
N GLN A 188 -31.03 -0.28 16.50
CA GLN A 188 -32.04 0.54 17.19
C GLN A 188 -32.84 1.40 16.21
N ALA A 189 -32.18 2.05 15.24
CA ALA A 189 -32.85 2.84 14.21
C ALA A 189 -33.82 2.00 13.36
N LYS A 190 -33.45 0.76 13.03
CA LYS A 190 -34.34 -0.19 12.34
C LYS A 190 -35.55 -0.60 13.17
N LYS A 191 -35.38 -0.79 14.49
CA LYS A 191 -36.48 -1.10 15.42
C LYS A 191 -37.45 0.07 15.55
N ASN A 192 -36.95 1.30 15.64
CA ASN A 192 -37.78 2.50 15.77
C ASN A 192 -38.56 2.85 14.48
N LYS A 193 -38.07 2.48 13.30
CA LYS A 193 -38.80 2.64 12.02
C LYS A 193 -39.91 1.61 11.78
N ARG A 194 -39.97 0.54 12.59
CA ARG A 194 -40.99 -0.53 12.49
C ARG A 194 -42.15 -0.35 13.49
N LYS A 195 -42.05 0.65 14.38
CA LYS A 195 -43.16 1.15 15.20
C LYS A 195 -43.77 2.36 14.53
#